data_AF-A0A820TDN1-F1
#
_entry.id   AF-A0A820TDN1-F1
#
_cell.length_a   1.000
_cell.length_b   1.000
_cell.length_c   1.000
_cell.angle_alpha   90.00
_cell.angle_beta   90.00
_cell.angle_gamma   90.00
#
_symmetry.space_group_name_H-M   'P 1'
#
loop_
_entity.id
_entity.type
_entity.pdbx_description
1 polymer ?
#
loop_
_entity_poly.entity_id
_entity_poly.type
_entity_poly.pdbx_seq_one_letter_code
_entity_poly.pdbx_strand_id
1 'polypeptide(L)'
;MIQKNERHLDIRSTLTFDQLWTISLNIHEQTNIVSCCSLNENGWLIVDVAETRLIHVTNQGYIKNTITYTPSPHYAVQFDNDTLAILTEQGINLHRIDSDGEFRL
;
A
#
# COMPACT_ATOMS: atom_id res chain seq x y z
N MET A 1 -7.52 -19.28 15.72
CA MET A 1 -6.59 -19.04 14.59
C MET A 1 -7.36 -18.26 13.54
N ILE A 2 -6.92 -17.05 13.20
CA ILE A 2 -7.54 -16.27 12.12
C ILE A 2 -6.92 -16.77 10.81
N GLN A 3 -7.76 -17.14 9.85
CA GLN A 3 -7.33 -17.75 8.59
C GLN A 3 -6.90 -16.64 7.62
N LYS A 4 -5.67 -16.73 7.11
CA LYS A 4 -5.22 -15.91 5.98
C LYS A 4 -5.74 -16.55 4.70
N ASN A 5 -6.40 -15.75 3.87
CA ASN A 5 -6.85 -16.18 2.56
C ASN A 5 -6.19 -15.31 1.49
N GLU A 6 -5.93 -15.93 0.35
CA GLU A 6 -5.51 -15.20 -0.84
C GLU A 6 -6.67 -14.35 -1.32
N ARG A 7 -6.45 -13.04 -1.44
CA ARG A 7 -7.44 -12.08 -1.93
C ARG A 7 -6.89 -11.35 -3.13
N HIS A 8 -7.77 -11.12 -4.11
CA HIS A 8 -7.41 -10.37 -5.30
C HIS A 8 -7.79 -8.92 -5.10
N LEU A 9 -6.83 -8.03 -5.32
CA LEU A 9 -7.04 -6.59 -5.40
C LEU A 9 -6.93 -6.16 -6.86
N ASP A 10 -8.01 -5.63 -7.40
CA ASP A 10 -8.05 -5.05 -8.74
C ASP A 10 -7.95 -3.52 -8.63
N ILE A 11 -7.04 -2.93 -9.40
CA ILE A 11 -7.07 -1.49 -9.67
C ILE A 11 -7.61 -1.26 -11.07
N ARG A 12 -8.58 -0.35 -11.15
CA ARG A 12 -9.31 -0.04 -12.38
C ARG A 12 -9.28 1.45 -12.65
N SER A 13 -9.24 1.81 -13.93
CA SER A 13 -9.40 3.19 -14.38
C SER A 13 -10.79 3.69 -14.01
N THR A 14 -10.89 4.87 -13.39
CA THR A 14 -12.21 5.48 -13.10
C THR A 14 -12.88 6.04 -14.35
N LEU A 15 -12.13 6.27 -15.42
CA LEU A 15 -12.63 6.82 -16.68
C LEU A 15 -13.19 5.73 -17.59
N THR A 16 -12.49 4.59 -17.68
CA THR A 16 -12.83 3.51 -18.63
C THR A 16 -13.34 2.25 -17.95
N PHE A 17 -13.15 2.13 -16.62
CA PHE A 17 -13.37 0.90 -15.84
C PHE A 17 -12.50 -0.30 -16.25
N ASP A 18 -11.54 -0.09 -17.16
CA ASP A 18 -10.55 -1.10 -17.52
C ASP A 18 -9.68 -1.45 -16.32
N GLN A 19 -9.38 -2.73 -16.19
CA GLN A 19 -8.42 -3.22 -15.22
C GLN A 19 -7.02 -2.75 -15.61
N LEU A 20 -6.40 -1.95 -14.76
CA LEU A 20 -5.01 -1.52 -14.92
C LEU A 20 -4.08 -2.66 -14.51
N TRP A 21 -4.37 -3.29 -13.37
CA TRP A 21 -3.67 -4.47 -12.88
C TRP A 21 -4.47 -5.18 -11.79
N THR A 22 -4.11 -6.43 -11.53
CA THR A 22 -4.60 -7.27 -10.43
C THR A 22 -3.42 -7.85 -9.69
N ILE A 23 -3.55 -7.96 -8.37
CA ILE A 23 -2.57 -8.62 -7.52
C ILE A 23 -3.26 -9.55 -6.52
N SER A 24 -2.67 -10.72 -6.29
CA SER A 24 -3.08 -11.62 -5.22
C SER A 24 -2.26 -11.36 -3.96
N LEU A 25 -2.93 -11.11 -2.84
CA LEU A 25 -2.31 -10.83 -1.55
C LEU A 25 -2.83 -11.81 -0.49
N ASN A 26 -1.92 -12.31 0.33
CA ASN A 26 -2.28 -13.07 1.53
C ASN A 26 -2.54 -12.09 2.68
N ILE A 27 -3.80 -11.68 2.83
CA ILE A 27 -4.27 -10.72 3.85
C ILE A 27 -5.34 -11.34 4.75
N HIS A 28 -5.52 -10.79 5.95
CA HIS A 28 -6.53 -11.28 6.88
C HIS A 28 -7.95 -10.98 6.40
N GLU A 29 -8.84 -11.94 6.58
CA GLU A 29 -10.22 -11.82 6.09
C GLU A 29 -11.05 -10.74 6.77
N GLN A 30 -10.75 -10.46 8.04
CA GLN A 30 -11.56 -9.59 8.89
C GLN A 30 -11.17 -8.12 8.80
N THR A 31 -10.06 -7.79 8.13
CA THR A 31 -9.64 -6.42 7.93
C THR A 31 -10.04 -5.97 6.54
N ASN A 32 -11.28 -5.48 6.42
CA ASN A 32 -11.77 -4.76 5.22
C ASN A 32 -10.99 -3.46 4.94
N ILE A 33 -9.99 -3.12 5.77
CA ILE A 33 -9.19 -1.90 5.66
C ILE A 33 -7.87 -2.26 5.01
N VAL A 34 -7.93 -2.52 3.71
CA VAL A 34 -6.75 -2.37 2.86
C VAL A 34 -6.90 -0.99 2.22
N SER A 35 -6.08 -0.04 2.64
CA SER A 35 -5.98 1.23 1.93
C SER A 35 -4.88 1.12 0.87
N CYS A 36 -5.04 1.84 -0.23
CA CYS A 36 -3.98 1.97 -1.22
C CYS A 36 -3.84 3.41 -1.68
N CYS A 37 -2.63 3.80 -2.08
CA CYS A 37 -2.38 5.08 -2.71
C CYS A 37 -1.43 4.92 -3.89
N SER A 38 -1.59 5.77 -4.90
CA SER A 38 -0.63 5.88 -5.98
C SER A 38 0.62 6.61 -5.49
N LEU A 39 1.78 6.11 -5.90
CA LEU A 39 3.08 6.75 -5.75
C LEU A 39 3.56 7.32 -7.11
N ASN A 40 2.64 7.86 -7.91
CA ASN A 40 2.89 8.32 -9.28
C ASN A 40 3.52 7.22 -10.16
N GLU A 41 4.62 7.53 -10.86
CA GLU A 41 5.35 6.62 -11.73
C GLU A 41 6.02 5.46 -10.96
N ASN A 42 6.13 5.58 -9.63
CA ASN A 42 6.78 4.60 -8.78
C ASN A 42 5.87 3.44 -8.36
N GLY A 43 4.60 3.44 -8.79
CA GLY A 43 3.66 2.37 -8.52
C GLY A 43 2.67 2.74 -7.44
N TRP A 44 2.42 1.81 -6.52
CA TRP A 44 1.33 1.85 -5.56
C TRP A 44 1.79 1.35 -4.21
N LEU A 45 1.26 1.95 -3.16
CA LEU A 45 1.44 1.49 -1.80
C LEU A 45 0.14 0.89 -1.29
N ILE A 46 0.22 -0.29 -0.70
CA ILE A 46 -0.89 -0.95 -0.04
C ILE A 46 -0.58 -1.02 1.45
N VAL A 47 -1.53 -0.60 2.28
CA VAL A 47 -1.43 -0.66 3.74
C VAL A 47 -2.20 -1.88 4.23
N ASP A 48 -1.47 -2.84 4.80
CA ASP A 48 -2.03 -4.01 5.48
C ASP A 48 -1.97 -3.77 7.00
N VAL A 49 -3.05 -3.20 7.52
CA VAL A 49 -3.18 -2.83 8.94
C VAL A 49 -3.08 -4.07 9.84
N ALA A 50 -3.62 -5.20 9.40
CA ALA A 50 -3.70 -6.42 10.20
C ALA A 50 -2.31 -7.01 10.50
N GLU A 51 -1.46 -7.05 9.48
CA GLU A 51 -0.07 -7.50 9.61
C GLU A 51 0.90 -6.36 9.90
N THR A 52 0.39 -5.13 10.06
CA THR A 52 1.17 -3.96 10.43
C THR A 52 2.34 -3.75 9.44
N ARG A 53 2.02 -3.77 8.14
CA ARG A 53 3.01 -3.71 7.05
C ARG A 53 2.53 -2.86 5.87
N LEU A 54 3.49 -2.40 5.10
CA LEU A 54 3.30 -1.72 3.82
C LEU A 54 3.79 -2.63 2.69
N ILE A 55 3.03 -2.70 1.61
CA ILE A 55 3.34 -3.51 0.43
C ILE A 55 3.47 -2.56 -0.76
N HIS A 56 4.66 -2.49 -1.34
CA HIS A 56 4.93 -1.70 -2.54
C HIS A 56 4.66 -2.55 -3.77
N VAL A 57 3.79 -2.06 -4.64
CA VAL A 57 3.35 -2.71 -5.87
C VAL A 57 3.74 -1.87 -7.07
N THR A 58 4.27 -2.48 -8.13
CA THR A 58 4.61 -1.78 -9.37
C THR A 58 3.35 -1.34 -10.13
N ASN A 59 3.51 -0.49 -11.15
CA ASN A 59 2.42 -0.10 -12.04
C ASN A 59 1.82 -1.27 -12.87
N GLN A 60 2.44 -2.45 -12.82
CA GLN A 60 1.96 -3.67 -13.47
C GLN A 60 1.35 -4.68 -12.49
N GLY A 61 1.25 -4.34 -11.20
CA GLY A 61 0.64 -5.22 -10.19
C GLY A 61 1.60 -6.25 -9.57
N TYR A 62 2.92 -6.07 -9.66
CA TYR A 62 3.89 -6.95 -9.01
C TYR A 62 4.36 -6.41 -7.66
N ILE A 63 4.54 -7.27 -6.66
CA ILE A 63 5.15 -6.86 -5.39
C ILE A 63 6.62 -6.54 -5.63
N LYS A 64 7.01 -5.29 -5.36
CA LYS A 64 8.41 -4.84 -5.37
C LYS A 64 9.06 -5.09 -4.01
N ASN A 65 8.37 -4.71 -2.94
CA ASN A 65 8.86 -4.79 -1.57
C ASN A 65 7.71 -4.94 -0.57
N THR A 66 8.01 -5.46 0.61
CA THR A 66 7.08 -5.52 1.76
C THR A 66 7.85 -5.17 3.02
N ILE A 67 7.36 -4.18 3.76
CA ILE A 67 8.07 -3.62 4.91
C ILE A 67 7.14 -3.63 6.12
N THR A 68 7.58 -4.20 7.23
CA THR A 68 6.89 -4.05 8.52
C THR A 68 6.97 -2.61 8.97
N TYR A 69 5.89 -2.08 9.52
CA TYR A 69 5.78 -0.66 9.88
C TYR A 69 5.30 -0.51 11.32
N THR A 70 6.06 0.14 12.19
CA THR A 70 5.64 0.41 13.58
C THR A 70 5.74 1.91 13.85
N PRO A 71 4.72 2.56 14.43
CA PRO A 71 3.43 2.03 14.93
C PRO A 71 2.42 1.68 13.82
N SER A 72 1.40 0.87 14.13
CA SER A 72 0.51 0.28 13.10
C SER A 72 -0.05 1.31 12.10
N PRO A 73 0.18 1.13 10.78
CA PRO A 73 -0.29 2.06 9.77
C PRO A 73 -1.77 1.81 9.48
N HIS A 74 -2.55 2.88 9.33
CA HIS A 74 -3.96 2.83 8.93
C HIS A 74 -4.17 3.30 7.50
N TYR A 75 -3.52 4.41 7.12
CA TYR A 75 -3.61 5.02 5.79
C TYR A 75 -2.27 5.58 5.37
N ALA A 76 -2.05 5.62 4.06
CA ALA A 76 -0.89 6.27 3.48
C ALA A 76 -1.32 7.11 2.28
N VAL A 77 -0.68 8.26 2.08
CA VAL A 77 -0.89 9.12 0.92
C VAL A 77 0.41 9.81 0.55
N GLN A 78 0.68 9.91 -0.74
CA GLN A 78 1.74 10.80 -1.22
C GLN A 78 1.26 12.25 -1.05
N PHE A 79 1.91 13.00 -0.17
CA PHE A 79 1.55 14.37 0.20
C PHE A 79 2.31 15.43 -0.63
N ASP A 80 3.46 15.06 -1.20
CA ASP A 80 4.25 15.84 -2.15
C ASP A 80 5.07 14.89 -3.05
N ASN A 81 5.82 15.42 -4.01
CA ASN A 81 6.61 14.65 -4.99
C ASN A 81 7.55 13.62 -4.35
N ASP A 82 8.08 13.90 -3.16
CA ASP A 82 9.03 13.05 -2.46
C ASP A 82 8.59 12.72 -1.02
N THR A 83 7.35 13.01 -0.63
CA THR A 83 6.89 12.87 0.75
C THR A 83 5.69 11.94 0.84
N LEU A 84 5.86 10.87 1.62
CA LEU A 84 4.81 9.94 2.00
C LEU A 84 4.34 10.28 3.41
N ALA A 85 3.04 10.55 3.56
CA ALA A 85 2.40 10.71 4.85
C ALA A 85 1.67 9.42 5.24
N ILE A 86 1.95 8.90 6.42
CA ILE A 86 1.36 7.68 6.95
C ILE A 86 0.63 8.01 8.25
N LEU A 87 -0.69 7.81 8.24
CA LEU A 87 -1.50 7.88 9.44
C LEU A 87 -1.34 6.58 10.24
N THR A 88 -1.02 6.73 11.51
CA THR A 88 -0.87 5.65 12.48
C THR A 88 -1.73 5.94 13.71
N GLU A 89 -1.85 4.98 14.62
CA GLU A 89 -2.51 5.18 15.92
C GLU A 89 -1.87 6.30 16.77
N GLN A 90 -0.59 6.62 16.51
CA GLN A 90 0.18 7.61 17.28
C GLN A 90 0.20 9.00 16.61
N GLY A 91 -0.35 9.13 15.40
CA GLY A 91 -0.32 10.38 14.62
C GLY A 91 0.14 10.16 13.19
N ILE A 92 0.64 11.23 12.56
CA ILE A 92 1.11 11.23 11.18
C ILE A 92 2.64 11.17 11.15
N ASN A 93 3.16 10.13 10.51
CA ASN A 93 4.58 9.99 10.22
C ASN A 93 4.85 10.43 8.78
N LEU A 94 5.89 11.24 8.59
CA LEU A 94 6.32 11.70 7.28
C LEU A 94 7.61 10.99 6.89
N HIS A 95 7.63 10.41 5.69
CA HIS A 95 8.77 9.70 5.13
C HIS A 95 9.14 10.28 3.78
N ARG A 96 10.43 10.24 3.46
CA ARG A 96 10.89 10.59 2.12
C ARG A 96 10.80 9.39 1.19
N ILE A 97 10.33 9.60 -0.03
CA ILE A 97 10.38 8.66 -1.14
C ILE A 97 11.65 8.98 -1.93
N ASP A 98 12.58 8.03 -2.02
CA ASP A 98 13.81 8.21 -2.79
C ASP A 98 13.49 8.19 -4.30
N SER A 99 14.44 8.67 -5.11
CA SER A 99 14.25 8.88 -6.56
C SER A 99 13.98 7.61 -7.37
N ASP A 100 14.26 6.44 -6.82
CA ASP A 100 13.94 5.12 -7.38
C ASP A 100 12.55 4.61 -6.97
N GLY A 101 11.78 5.46 -6.29
CA GLY A 101 10.46 5.16 -5.78
C GLY A 101 10.45 4.25 -4.55
N GLU A 102 11.63 3.87 -4.04
CA GLU A 102 11.73 3.17 -2.77
C GLU A 102 11.48 4.17 -1.63
N PHE A 103 10.79 3.72 -0.60
CA PHE A 103 10.76 4.42 0.67
C PHE A 103 11.43 3.52 1.71
N ARG A 104 12.38 4.09 2.44
CA ARG A 104 13.11 3.41 3.51
C ARG A 104 12.58 3.96 4.83
N LEU A 105 12.04 3.08 5.65
CA LEU A 105 11.48 3.38 6.97
C LEU A 105 12.55 3.37 8.06
#